data_AF-A0A6J7NCE8-F1
#
_entry.id   AF-A0A6J7NCE8-F1
#
_cell.length_a   1.000
_cell.length_b   1.000
_cell.length_c   1.000
_cell.angle_alpha   90.00
_cell.angle_beta   90.00
_cell.angle_gamma   90.00
#
_symmetry.space_group_name_H-M   'P 1'
#
loop_
_entity.id
_entity.type
_entity.pdbx_description
1 polymer ?
#
loop_
_entity_poly.entity_id
_entity_poly.type
_entity_poly.pdbx_seq_one_letter_code
_entity_poly.pdbx_strand_id
1 'polypeptide(L)'
;MSIKVGDRIPDIQVHVLENGMPKPVSTAEVLGSGRVVLFAVPGAFTPGCSKVHLPGYVQHGAELKAKGVDKIVCISVNDAWTMDAWAESQGASDIVMLGDGSGTFTEAMGLTFDGSGFGLGIRSQRYSALLENGIVKELNVEAGAGVDVSACEAMLKKV
;
A
#
# COMPACT_ATOMS: atom_id res chain seq x y z
N MET A 1 -4.94 2.23 -18.68
CA MET A 1 -6.11 2.85 -18.01
C MET A 1 -5.93 2.62 -16.53
N SER A 2 -6.24 3.61 -15.70
CA SER A 2 -6.19 3.46 -14.24
C SER A 2 -7.28 2.52 -13.75
N ILE A 3 -6.96 1.76 -12.70
CA ILE A 3 -7.92 0.91 -12.00
C ILE A 3 -9.07 1.74 -11.41
N LYS A 4 -10.26 1.13 -11.31
CA LYS A 4 -11.45 1.75 -10.69
C LYS A 4 -12.18 0.76 -9.79
N VAL A 5 -13.13 1.28 -9.01
CA VAL A 5 -14.07 0.46 -8.23
C VAL A 5 -14.78 -0.54 -9.14
N GLY A 6 -14.85 -1.79 -8.70
CA GLY A 6 -15.39 -2.93 -9.43
C GLY A 6 -14.35 -3.74 -10.22
N ASP A 7 -13.16 -3.19 -10.47
CA ASP A 7 -12.10 -3.92 -11.15
C ASP A 7 -11.44 -4.93 -10.20
N ARG A 8 -10.85 -5.98 -10.79
CA ARG A 8 -9.96 -6.91 -10.09
C ARG A 8 -8.55 -6.34 -10.10
N ILE A 9 -7.85 -6.43 -8.97
CA ILE A 9 -6.44 -6.08 -8.89
C ILE A 9 -5.60 -6.91 -9.89
N PRO A 10 -4.53 -6.34 -10.45
CA PRO A 10 -3.63 -7.10 -11.31
C PRO A 10 -2.86 -8.13 -10.48
N ASP A 11 -2.63 -9.30 -11.06
CA ASP A 11 -1.78 -10.35 -10.50
C ASP A 11 -0.34 -10.13 -10.97
N ILE A 12 0.48 -9.56 -10.10
CA ILE A 12 1.85 -9.14 -10.37
C ILE A 12 2.75 -9.73 -9.29
N GLN A 13 3.94 -10.18 -9.67
CA GLN A 13 4.96 -10.58 -8.71
C GLN A 13 5.58 -9.34 -8.06
N VAL A 14 5.49 -9.28 -6.74
CA VAL A 14 6.15 -8.29 -5.87
C VAL A 14 6.96 -9.04 -4.82
N HIS A 15 7.59 -8.33 -3.87
CA HIS A 15 8.44 -8.97 -2.86
C HIS A 15 8.05 -8.59 -1.43
N VAL A 16 8.15 -9.55 -0.53
CA VAL A 16 8.25 -9.34 0.92
C VAL A 16 9.66 -9.72 1.37
N LEU A 17 10.09 -9.29 2.55
CA LEU A 17 11.33 -9.80 3.13
C LEU A 17 11.04 -11.03 3.99
N GLU A 18 11.75 -12.14 3.73
CA GLU A 18 11.70 -13.35 4.55
C GLU A 18 13.13 -13.81 4.83
N ASN A 19 13.48 -14.00 6.10
CA ASN A 19 14.83 -14.38 6.54
C ASN A 19 15.95 -13.47 5.97
N GLY A 20 15.67 -12.16 5.88
CA GLY A 20 16.63 -11.16 5.38
C GLY A 20 16.78 -11.12 3.85
N MET A 21 16.03 -11.93 3.11
CA MET A 21 16.09 -12.00 1.65
C MET A 21 14.71 -11.69 1.03
N PRO A 22 14.67 -11.00 -0.14
CA PRO A 22 13.42 -10.80 -0.85
C PRO A 22 12.85 -12.14 -1.30
N LYS A 23 11.62 -12.40 -0.89
CA LYS A 23 10.81 -13.53 -1.34
C LYS A 23 9.77 -13.02 -2.33
N PRO A 24 9.72 -13.59 -3.55
CA PRO A 24 8.68 -13.25 -4.50
C PRO A 24 7.32 -13.74 -3.97
N VAL A 25 6.31 -12.88 -4.06
CA VAL A 25 4.90 -13.19 -3.76
C VAL A 25 4.02 -12.62 -4.86
N SER A 26 2.89 -13.26 -5.13
CA SER A 26 1.88 -12.72 -6.05
C SER A 26 0.97 -11.73 -5.32
N THR A 27 0.61 -10.62 -5.95
CA THR A 27 -0.41 -9.72 -5.40
C THR A 27 -1.78 -10.40 -5.31
N ALA A 28 -2.11 -11.36 -6.17
CA ALA A 28 -3.34 -12.15 -6.02
C ALA A 28 -3.31 -13.05 -4.76
N GLU A 29 -2.14 -13.57 -4.36
CA GLU A 29 -1.99 -14.31 -3.11
C GLU A 29 -2.25 -13.41 -1.89
N VAL A 30 -1.62 -12.23 -1.87
CA VAL A 30 -1.66 -11.34 -0.71
C VAL A 30 -2.97 -10.55 -0.61
N LEU A 31 -3.52 -10.12 -1.75
CA LEU A 31 -4.65 -9.17 -1.82
C LEU A 31 -5.92 -9.80 -2.41
N GLY A 32 -5.83 -10.99 -3.01
CA GLY A 32 -6.92 -11.61 -3.78
C GLY A 32 -7.93 -12.41 -2.96
N SER A 33 -7.75 -12.53 -1.65
CA SER A 33 -8.63 -13.27 -0.75
C SER A 33 -8.90 -12.50 0.55
N GLY A 34 -10.15 -12.58 1.00
CA GLY A 34 -10.61 -11.90 2.21
C GLY A 34 -10.91 -10.42 1.97
N ARG A 35 -11.10 -9.69 3.07
CA ARG A 35 -11.30 -8.25 3.13
C ARG A 35 -9.98 -7.57 3.47
N VAL A 36 -9.40 -6.87 2.52
CA VAL A 36 -8.04 -6.32 2.63
C VAL A 36 -8.07 -4.82 2.49
N VAL A 37 -7.40 -4.12 3.39
CA VAL A 37 -7.08 -2.69 3.22
C VAL A 37 -5.69 -2.59 2.64
N LEU A 38 -5.60 -2.10 1.41
CA LEU A 38 -4.34 -1.77 0.74
C LEU A 38 -4.12 -0.27 0.83
N PHE A 39 -2.93 0.18 1.17
CA PHE A 39 -2.53 1.56 0.95
C PHE A 39 -1.16 1.62 0.28
N ALA A 40 -1.00 2.60 -0.61
CA ALA A 40 0.24 2.83 -1.33
C ALA A 40 0.83 4.18 -0.98
N VAL A 41 2.15 4.23 -0.96
CA VAL A 41 2.92 5.43 -0.66
C VAL A 41 3.91 5.74 -1.78
N PRO A 42 4.25 7.02 -2.00
CA PRO A 42 5.30 7.39 -2.96
C PRO A 42 6.70 6.85 -2.59
N GLY A 43 6.95 6.60 -1.30
CA GLY A 43 8.24 6.11 -0.86
C GLY A 43 8.33 5.93 0.65
N ALA A 44 8.97 4.83 1.06
CA ALA A 44 9.43 4.62 2.42
C ALA A 44 10.31 5.79 2.89
N PHE A 45 10.33 6.07 4.19
CA PHE A 45 11.10 7.15 4.85
C PHE A 45 10.77 8.59 4.41
N THR A 46 9.89 8.83 3.44
CA THR A 46 9.49 10.19 3.08
C THR A 46 8.58 10.82 4.17
N PRO A 47 8.56 12.15 4.34
CA PRO A 47 7.94 12.80 5.50
C PRO A 47 6.44 12.50 5.67
N GLY A 48 5.63 12.67 4.62
CA GLY A 48 4.17 12.41 4.71
C GLY A 48 3.85 10.94 4.96
N CYS A 49 4.64 10.03 4.39
CA CYS A 49 4.47 8.59 4.58
C CYS A 49 4.81 8.15 6.02
N SER A 50 5.88 8.70 6.58
CA SER A 50 6.44 8.27 7.88
C SER A 50 5.93 9.05 9.08
N LYS A 51 5.30 10.22 8.87
CA LYS A 51 4.74 11.03 9.97
C LYS A 51 3.23 10.89 10.10
N VAL A 52 2.55 10.50 9.02
CA VAL A 52 1.08 10.49 8.96
C VAL A 52 0.55 9.18 8.41
N HIS A 53 0.88 8.83 7.17
CA HIS A 53 0.17 7.76 6.46
C HIS A 53 0.31 6.38 7.13
N LEU A 54 1.53 5.84 7.20
CA LEU A 54 1.79 4.54 7.83
C LEU A 54 1.46 4.55 9.34
N PRO A 55 1.87 5.56 10.13
CA PRO A 55 1.51 5.62 11.55
C PRO A 55 0.01 5.56 11.82
N GLY A 56 -0.82 6.19 10.99
CA GLY A 56 -2.29 6.11 11.12
C GLY A 56 -2.79 4.67 11.01
N TYR A 57 -2.30 3.90 10.04
CA TYR A 57 -2.65 2.47 9.90
C TYR A 57 -2.11 1.60 11.04
N VAL A 58 -0.95 1.96 11.63
CA VAL A 58 -0.44 1.27 12.83
C VAL A 58 -1.35 1.54 14.04
N GLN A 59 -1.75 2.80 14.26
CA GLN A 59 -2.57 3.20 15.39
C GLN A 59 -3.99 2.62 15.33
N HIS A 60 -4.59 2.61 14.14
CA HIS A 60 -5.98 2.20 13.93
C HIS A 60 -6.14 0.76 13.40
N GLY A 61 -5.04 0.00 13.29
CA GLY A 61 -5.07 -1.34 12.72
C GLY A 61 -6.01 -2.31 13.45
N ALA A 62 -6.08 -2.21 14.78
CA ALA A 62 -7.01 -3.01 15.58
C ALA A 62 -8.48 -2.66 15.31
N GLU A 63 -8.79 -1.39 15.06
CA GLU A 63 -10.15 -0.93 14.74
C GLU A 63 -10.60 -1.41 13.35
N LEU A 64 -9.69 -1.38 12.38
CA LEU A 64 -9.92 -1.97 11.05
C LEU A 64 -10.20 -3.48 11.16
N LYS A 65 -9.39 -4.21 11.93
CA LYS A 65 -9.60 -5.64 12.18
C LYS A 65 -10.95 -5.91 12.86
N ALA A 66 -11.34 -5.10 13.84
CA ALA A 66 -12.64 -5.19 14.51
C ALA A 66 -13.83 -4.96 13.56
N LYS A 67 -13.64 -4.21 12.47
CA LYS A 67 -14.61 -4.01 11.38
C LYS A 67 -14.54 -5.09 10.29
N GLY A 68 -13.83 -6.19 10.54
CA GLY A 68 -13.76 -7.35 9.64
C GLY A 68 -12.73 -7.23 8.52
N VAL A 69 -11.71 -6.36 8.66
CA VAL A 69 -10.54 -6.37 7.77
C VAL A 69 -9.61 -7.51 8.19
N ASP A 70 -9.33 -8.43 7.28
CA ASP A 70 -8.46 -9.58 7.53
C ASP A 70 -6.99 -9.18 7.51
N LYS A 71 -6.62 -8.27 6.59
CA LYS A 71 -5.23 -7.86 6.34
C LYS A 71 -5.13 -6.37 6.04
N ILE A 72 -4.07 -5.75 6.55
CA ILE A 72 -3.64 -4.40 6.17
C ILE A 72 -2.32 -4.53 5.43
N VAL A 73 -2.22 -3.91 4.26
CA VAL A 73 -1.08 -4.06 3.36
C VAL A 73 -0.60 -2.69 2.90
N CYS A 74 0.69 -2.44 3.05
CA CYS A 74 1.38 -1.27 2.49
C CYS A 74 2.17 -1.69 1.25
N ILE A 75 2.12 -0.90 0.18
CA ILE A 75 2.97 -1.09 -1.01
C ILE A 75 3.69 0.20 -1.40
N SER A 76 4.93 0.09 -1.87
CA SER A 76 5.72 1.22 -2.37
C SER A 76 6.64 0.77 -3.49
N VAL A 77 7.02 1.71 -4.37
CA VAL A 77 8.12 1.53 -5.33
C VAL A 77 9.45 1.70 -4.59
N ASN A 78 9.73 0.70 -3.74
CA ASN A 78 10.95 0.48 -3.00
C ASN A 78 11.22 -1.03 -3.01
N ASP A 79 12.47 -1.44 -2.84
CA ASP A 79 12.82 -2.84 -2.64
C ASP A 79 12.34 -3.37 -1.26
N ALA A 80 12.30 -4.70 -1.12
CA ALA A 80 11.79 -5.35 0.08
C ALA A 80 12.64 -5.08 1.34
N TRP A 81 13.96 -4.89 1.21
CA TRP A 81 14.82 -4.55 2.36
C TRP A 81 14.47 -3.17 2.91
N THR A 82 14.29 -2.19 2.03
CA THR A 82 13.87 -0.84 2.42
C THR A 82 12.49 -0.86 3.07
N MET A 83 11.54 -1.62 2.51
CA MET A 83 10.19 -1.73 3.06
C MET A 83 10.17 -2.38 4.45
N ASP A 84 10.96 -3.43 4.66
CA ASP A 84 11.09 -4.12 5.95
C ASP A 84 11.73 -3.24 7.03
N ALA A 85 12.88 -2.63 6.73
CA ALA A 85 13.56 -1.73 7.66
C ALA A 85 12.69 -0.51 8.02
N TRP A 86 11.89 -0.01 7.06
CA TRP A 86 10.94 1.05 7.34
C TRP A 86 9.83 0.59 8.28
N ALA A 87 9.29 -0.61 8.07
CA ALA A 87 8.27 -1.20 8.94
C ALA A 87 8.75 -1.32 10.39
N GLU A 88 9.98 -1.84 10.59
CA GLU A 88 10.61 -1.95 11.90
C GLU A 88 10.72 -0.58 12.57
N SER A 89 11.22 0.43 11.84
CA SER A 89 11.36 1.80 12.37
C SER A 89 10.03 2.47 12.75
N GLN A 90 8.91 1.95 12.27
CA GLN A 90 7.57 2.50 12.45
C GLN A 90 6.70 1.66 13.38
N GLY A 91 7.21 0.52 13.89
CA GLY A 91 6.43 -0.42 14.71
C GLY A 91 5.26 -1.06 13.94
N ALA A 92 5.41 -1.25 12.63
CA ALA A 92 4.35 -1.71 11.74
C ALA A 92 4.24 -3.24 11.63
N SER A 93 4.43 -3.97 12.74
CA SER A 93 4.48 -5.45 12.77
C SER A 93 3.17 -6.13 12.32
N ASP A 94 2.04 -5.42 12.38
CA ASP A 94 0.72 -5.90 11.97
C ASP A 94 0.36 -5.60 10.51
N ILE A 95 1.28 -4.98 9.75
CA ILE A 95 1.06 -4.55 8.37
C ILE A 95 1.97 -5.36 7.45
N VAL A 96 1.41 -5.94 6.38
CA VAL A 96 2.21 -6.61 5.36
C VAL A 96 2.85 -5.56 4.45
N MET A 97 4.16 -5.62 4.30
CA MET A 97 4.94 -4.61 3.57
C MET A 97 5.41 -5.19 2.24
N LEU A 98 4.85 -4.70 1.14
CA LEU A 98 5.17 -5.12 -0.23
C LEU A 98 6.15 -4.15 -0.89
N GLY A 99 7.29 -4.69 -1.32
CA GLY A 99 8.23 -4.02 -2.20
C GLY A 99 7.87 -4.22 -3.67
N ASP A 100 7.31 -3.19 -4.31
CA ASP A 100 7.11 -3.08 -5.76
C ASP A 100 8.34 -2.43 -6.39
N GLY A 101 9.52 -3.01 -6.17
CA GLY A 101 10.81 -2.37 -6.47
C GLY A 101 11.00 -1.97 -7.94
N SER A 102 10.31 -2.61 -8.87
CA SER A 102 10.31 -2.27 -10.30
C SER A 102 9.12 -1.41 -10.74
N GLY A 103 8.18 -1.12 -9.83
CA GLY A 103 6.99 -0.33 -10.13
C GLY A 103 5.97 -1.02 -11.03
N THR A 104 6.10 -2.32 -11.27
CA THR A 104 5.28 -3.07 -12.23
C THR A 104 3.84 -3.20 -11.76
N PHE A 105 3.61 -3.37 -10.45
CA PHE A 105 2.26 -3.36 -9.90
C PHE A 105 1.66 -1.96 -9.99
N THR A 106 2.43 -0.95 -9.60
CA THR A 106 2.01 0.46 -9.67
C THR A 106 1.64 0.89 -11.09
N GLU A 107 2.41 0.47 -12.10
CA GLU A 107 2.14 0.71 -13.51
C GLU A 107 0.88 -0.02 -13.97
N ALA A 108 0.72 -1.29 -13.60
CA ALA A 108 -0.48 -2.08 -13.94
C ALA A 108 -1.76 -1.50 -13.32
N MET A 109 -1.66 -0.91 -12.13
CA MET A 109 -2.75 -0.15 -11.51
C MET A 109 -3.05 1.17 -12.23
N GLY A 110 -2.13 1.67 -13.06
CA GLY A 110 -2.21 2.97 -13.72
C GLY A 110 -2.13 4.13 -12.74
N LEU A 111 -1.45 3.94 -11.60
CA LEU A 111 -1.34 4.91 -10.50
C LEU A 111 0.12 5.32 -10.26
N THR A 112 0.87 5.51 -11.34
CA THR A 112 2.26 6.01 -11.29
C THR A 112 2.31 7.52 -11.04
N PHE A 113 3.40 7.97 -10.42
CA PHE A 113 3.75 9.37 -10.16
C PHE A 113 5.21 9.59 -10.54
N ASP A 114 5.50 10.63 -11.32
CA ASP A 114 6.89 11.03 -11.61
C ASP A 114 7.43 11.96 -10.51
N GLY A 115 8.24 11.38 -9.62
CA GLY A 115 8.95 12.10 -8.56
C GLY A 115 10.39 12.48 -8.92
N SER A 116 10.77 12.45 -10.20
CA SER A 116 12.14 12.77 -10.66
C SER A 116 12.62 14.17 -10.22
N GLY A 117 11.72 15.16 -10.17
CA GLY A 117 12.03 16.51 -9.65
C GLY A 117 12.50 16.54 -8.19
N PHE A 118 12.21 15.48 -7.42
CA PHE A 118 12.69 15.28 -6.04
C PHE A 118 13.78 14.19 -5.95
N GLY A 119 14.31 13.71 -7.08
CA GLY A 119 15.31 12.64 -7.13
C GLY A 119 14.76 11.24 -6.86
N LEU A 120 13.44 11.03 -6.96
CA LEU A 120 12.79 9.75 -6.60
C LEU A 120 12.59 8.82 -7.80
N GLY A 121 12.55 9.35 -9.02
CA GLY A 121 12.14 8.62 -10.22
C GLY A 121 10.63 8.34 -10.24
N ILE A 122 10.22 7.33 -11.01
CA ILE A 122 8.82 6.88 -11.05
C ILE A 122 8.46 6.17 -9.75
N ARG A 123 7.32 6.54 -9.17
CA ARG A 123 6.80 6.06 -7.88
C ARG A 123 5.31 5.74 -7.95
N SER A 124 4.76 5.26 -6.84
CA SER A 124 3.31 5.14 -6.66
C SER A 124 2.70 6.50 -6.31
N GLN A 125 1.53 6.80 -6.86
CA GLN A 125 0.64 7.79 -6.26
C GLN A 125 0.26 7.33 -4.85
N ARG A 126 -0.10 8.29 -3.99
CA ARG A 126 -0.66 7.95 -2.69
C ARG A 126 -2.12 7.57 -2.84
N TYR A 127 -2.49 6.40 -2.35
CA TYR A 127 -3.89 5.97 -2.32
C TYR A 127 -4.16 4.97 -1.19
N SER A 128 -5.44 4.77 -0.89
CA SER A 128 -5.92 3.60 -0.15
C SER A 128 -7.05 2.91 -0.90
N ALA A 129 -7.20 1.61 -0.71
CA ALA A 129 -8.23 0.81 -1.34
C ALA A 129 -8.76 -0.23 -0.36
N LEU A 130 -10.08 -0.43 -0.37
CA LEU A 130 -10.72 -1.58 0.25
C LEU A 130 -10.93 -2.64 -0.82
N LEU A 131 -10.41 -3.84 -0.58
CA LEU A 131 -10.50 -4.98 -1.48
C LEU A 131 -11.35 -6.07 -0.82
N GLU A 132 -12.21 -6.70 -1.61
CA GLU A 132 -12.91 -7.92 -1.22
C GLU A 132 -12.67 -9.00 -2.27
N ASN A 133 -11.95 -10.06 -1.89
CA ASN A 133 -11.55 -11.15 -2.78
C ASN A 133 -10.86 -10.65 -4.07
N GLY A 134 -9.98 -9.66 -3.89
CA GLY A 134 -9.22 -9.00 -4.96
C GLY A 134 -10.03 -8.03 -5.84
N ILE A 135 -11.30 -7.76 -5.52
CA ILE A 135 -12.11 -6.76 -6.20
C ILE A 135 -12.06 -5.44 -5.44
N VAL A 136 -11.78 -4.34 -6.14
CA VAL A 136 -11.77 -3.00 -5.57
C VAL A 136 -13.19 -2.58 -5.20
N LYS A 137 -13.43 -2.37 -3.90
CA LYS A 137 -14.71 -1.87 -3.37
C LYS A 137 -14.69 -0.38 -3.10
N GLU A 138 -13.55 0.15 -2.69
CA GLU A 138 -13.29 1.57 -2.51
C GLU A 138 -11.88 1.87 -3.04
N LEU A 139 -11.70 3.04 -3.65
CA LEU A 139 -10.41 3.55 -4.09
C LEU A 139 -10.33 5.05 -3.80
N ASN A 140 -9.38 5.44 -2.95
CA ASN A 140 -9.16 6.81 -2.53
C ASN A 140 -7.78 7.27 -3.00
N VAL A 141 -7.72 7.87 -4.19
CA VAL A 141 -6.46 8.42 -4.74
C VAL A 141 -6.33 9.88 -4.34
N GLU A 142 -5.17 10.25 -3.79
CA GLU A 142 -4.89 11.65 -3.49
C GLU A 142 -4.78 12.49 -4.76
N ALA A 143 -5.35 13.70 -4.74
CA ALA A 143 -5.19 14.66 -5.83
C ALA A 143 -3.80 15.34 -5.83
N GLY A 144 -3.01 15.15 -4.77
CA GLY A 144 -1.72 15.81 -4.58
C GLY A 144 -0.85 15.14 -3.50
N ALA A 145 0.06 15.91 -2.91
CA ALA A 145 1.03 15.40 -1.94
C ALA A 145 0.46 15.14 -0.52
N GLY A 146 -0.83 15.44 -0.30
CA GLY A 146 -1.52 15.31 0.98
C GLY A 146 -1.68 13.87 1.46
N VAL A 147 -2.26 13.72 2.66
CA VAL A 147 -2.66 12.45 3.27
C VAL A 147 -4.05 12.66 3.86
N ASP A 148 -5.05 12.74 2.99
CA ASP A 148 -6.40 13.15 3.34
C ASP A 148 -7.39 12.01 3.07
N VAL A 149 -7.61 11.68 1.79
CA VAL A 149 -8.57 10.64 1.39
C VAL A 149 -8.00 9.23 1.55
N SER A 150 -6.68 9.10 1.50
CA SER A 150 -5.96 7.84 1.68
C SER A 150 -5.69 7.50 3.14
N ALA A 151 -5.86 8.46 4.07
CA ALA A 151 -5.62 8.27 5.49
C ALA A 151 -6.44 7.13 6.11
N CYS A 152 -5.94 6.52 7.18
CA CYS A 152 -6.62 5.40 7.83
C CYS A 152 -7.99 5.81 8.40
N GLU A 153 -8.11 7.03 8.92
CA GLU A 153 -9.34 7.62 9.45
C GLU A 153 -10.39 7.83 8.37
N ALA A 154 -9.97 8.11 7.14
CA ALA A 154 -10.88 8.13 5.99
C ALA A 154 -11.33 6.71 5.64
N MET A 155 -10.40 5.74 5.63
CA MET A 155 -10.70 4.33 5.36
C MET A 155 -11.65 3.72 6.41
N LEU A 156 -11.50 4.03 7.69
CA LEU A 156 -12.37 3.54 8.77
C LEU A 156 -13.86 3.86 8.56
N LYS A 157 -14.17 4.95 7.84
CA LYS A 157 -15.54 5.36 7.49
C LYS A 157 -16.12 4.58 6.30
N LYS A 158 -15.27 3.82 5.59
CA LYS A 158 -15.59 3.07 4.37
C LYS A 158 -15.59 1.55 4.59
N VAL A 159 -14.96 1.09 5.66
CA VAL A 159 -14.94 -0.31 6.12
C VAL A 159 -16.16 -0.63 6.97
#